data_AF-A0A7J6RH40-F1
#
_entry.id   AF-A0A7J6RH40-F1
#
_cell.length_a   1.000
_cell.length_b   1.000
_cell.length_c   1.000
_cell.angle_alpha   90.00
_cell.angle_beta   90.00
_cell.angle_gamma   90.00
#
_symmetry.space_group_name_H-M   'P 1'
#
loop_
_entity.id
_entity.type
_entity.pdbx_description
1 polymer ?
#
loop_
_entity_poly.entity_id
_entity_poly.type
_entity_poly.pdbx_seq_one_letter_code
_entity_poly.pdbx_strand_id
1 'polypeptide(L)'
;ADNIQRFNDNFKGYSQDIRFPKVYSDITTTTVLMETFERGIPIGALLPSTADHNPGTESGDDDGDKVMVDDVVVSKRDICQMGVKAFLHMLFIDNFIHGDLHPGNILVQADKPGASSGNNDRAGVRLVFLDCGLANELSDRDLTNFVDLMHAIMIGESTE
;
A
#
# COMPACT_ATOMS: atom_id res chain seq x y z
N ALA A 1 15.87 -9.88 -2.31
CA ALA A 1 15.24 -10.71 -3.36
C ALA A 1 14.10 -11.54 -2.76
N ASP A 2 14.40 -12.43 -1.83
CA ASP A 2 13.43 -13.37 -1.27
C ASP A 2 12.21 -12.70 -0.61
N ASN A 3 12.41 -11.61 0.14
CA ASN A 3 11.30 -10.85 0.73
C ASN A 3 10.32 -10.33 -0.35
N ILE A 4 10.85 -9.75 -1.43
CA ILE A 4 10.03 -9.24 -2.55
C ILE A 4 9.26 -10.38 -3.22
N GLN A 5 9.92 -11.53 -3.42
CA GLN A 5 9.26 -12.70 -3.99
C GLN A 5 8.13 -13.21 -3.08
N ARG A 6 8.36 -13.29 -1.77
CA ARG A 6 7.33 -13.67 -0.80
C ARG A 6 6.15 -12.69 -0.80
N PHE A 7 6.41 -11.39 -0.83
CA PHE A 7 5.33 -10.40 -0.96
C PHE A 7 4.54 -10.57 -2.26
N ASN A 8 5.20 -10.83 -3.39
CA ASN A 8 4.52 -11.15 -4.65
C ASN A 8 3.62 -12.40 -4.53
N ASP A 9 4.09 -13.44 -3.83
CA ASP A 9 3.34 -14.68 -3.66
C ASP A 9 2.12 -14.49 -2.73
N ASN A 10 2.28 -13.77 -1.63
CA ASN A 10 1.22 -13.43 -0.69
C ASN A 10 0.12 -12.59 -1.37
N PHE A 11 0.51 -11.62 -2.19
CA PHE A 11 -0.40 -10.68 -2.83
C PHE A 11 -0.84 -11.07 -4.25
N LYS A 12 -0.56 -12.29 -4.71
CA LYS A 12 -0.94 -12.75 -6.06
C LYS A 12 -2.43 -12.56 -6.39
N GLY A 13 -3.29 -12.76 -5.40
CA GLY A 13 -4.75 -12.59 -5.50
C GLY A 13 -5.23 -11.13 -5.51
N TYR A 14 -4.35 -10.19 -5.19
CA TYR A 14 -4.62 -8.76 -5.09
C TYR A 14 -3.86 -7.94 -6.15
N SER A 15 -3.29 -8.59 -7.17
CA SER A 15 -2.42 -7.99 -8.19
C SER A 15 -3.03 -6.84 -9.00
N GLN A 16 -4.35 -6.68 -8.97
CA GLN A 16 -5.02 -5.50 -9.55
C GLN A 16 -4.73 -4.25 -8.71
N ASP A 17 -4.80 -4.37 -7.39
CA ASP A 17 -4.77 -3.26 -6.42
C ASP A 17 -3.37 -3.05 -5.83
N ILE A 18 -2.63 -4.13 -5.60
CA ILE A 18 -1.34 -4.13 -4.89
C ILE A 18 -0.27 -4.79 -5.76
N ARG A 19 0.91 -4.17 -5.82
CA ARG A 19 2.05 -4.69 -6.57
C ARG A 19 3.37 -4.51 -5.82
N PHE A 20 4.26 -5.46 -6.06
CA PHE A 20 5.67 -5.39 -5.71
C PHE A 20 6.50 -5.55 -7.00
N PRO A 21 7.74 -5.05 -7.04
CA PRO A 21 8.65 -5.32 -8.16
C PRO A 21 8.80 -6.81 -8.40
N LYS A 22 8.90 -7.22 -9.67
CA LYS A 22 9.26 -8.60 -10.02
C LYS A 22 10.76 -8.75 -9.98
N VAL A 23 11.25 -9.71 -9.20
CA VAL A 23 12.67 -10.03 -9.12
C VAL A 23 13.11 -10.86 -10.33
N TYR A 24 14.28 -10.53 -10.89
CA TYR A 24 14.96 -11.35 -11.89
C TYR A 24 16.04 -12.19 -11.21
N SER A 25 15.65 -13.36 -10.71
CA SER A 25 16.51 -14.25 -9.92
C SER A 25 17.78 -14.66 -10.66
N ASP A 26 17.69 -14.89 -11.97
CA ASP A 26 18.78 -15.42 -12.80
C ASP A 26 19.98 -14.46 -12.93
N ILE A 27 19.74 -13.16 -12.66
CA ILE A 27 20.73 -12.09 -12.76
C ILE A 27 20.85 -11.28 -11.45
N THR A 28 20.18 -11.73 -10.38
CA THR A 28 20.35 -11.19 -9.03
C THR A 28 21.48 -11.93 -8.32
N THR A 29 22.30 -11.18 -7.57
CA THR A 29 23.44 -11.71 -6.80
C THR A 29 23.34 -11.28 -5.34
N THR A 30 24.32 -11.65 -4.52
CA THR A 30 24.39 -11.24 -3.10
C THR A 30 24.66 -9.74 -2.92
N THR A 31 25.16 -9.03 -3.94
CA THR A 31 25.52 -7.61 -3.87
C THR A 31 24.74 -6.73 -4.84
N VAL A 32 24.01 -7.33 -5.78
CA VAL A 32 23.22 -6.62 -6.79
C VAL A 32 21.85 -7.27 -6.90
N LEU A 33 20.80 -6.51 -6.58
CA LEU A 33 19.41 -6.88 -6.80
C LEU A 33 18.97 -6.39 -8.18
N MET A 34 18.35 -7.27 -8.97
CA MET A 34 17.71 -6.90 -10.22
C MET A 34 16.20 -7.14 -10.15
N GLU A 35 15.42 -6.10 -10.42
CA GLU A 35 13.96 -6.12 -10.36
C GLU A 35 13.33 -5.25 -11.46
N THR A 36 12.01 -5.30 -11.60
CA THR A 36 11.30 -4.42 -12.53
C THR A 36 11.35 -2.97 -12.06
N PHE A 37 11.56 -2.07 -13.01
CA PHE A 37 11.32 -0.66 -12.75
C PHE A 37 9.82 -0.40 -12.63
N GLU A 38 9.41 0.22 -11.53
CA GLU A 38 8.03 0.59 -11.26
C GLU A 38 7.87 2.10 -11.39
N ARG A 39 6.90 2.53 -12.19
CA ARG A 39 6.52 3.96 -12.33
C ARG A 39 5.49 4.33 -11.27
N GLY A 40 5.36 5.61 -10.95
CA GLY A 40 4.26 6.10 -10.14
C GLY A 40 4.66 7.34 -9.35
N ILE A 41 3.68 7.90 -8.66
CA ILE A 41 3.85 9.08 -7.80
C ILE A 41 4.03 8.60 -6.36
N PRO A 42 5.11 8.99 -5.65
CA PRO A 42 5.24 8.67 -4.23
C PRO A 42 4.03 9.16 -3.44
N ILE A 43 3.44 8.31 -2.60
CA ILE A 43 2.20 8.62 -1.89
C ILE A 43 2.33 9.90 -1.04
N GLY A 44 3.54 10.20 -0.54
CA GLY A 44 3.82 11.42 0.21
C GLY A 44 3.62 12.71 -0.61
N ALA A 45 3.74 12.66 -1.94
CA ALA A 45 3.48 13.80 -2.82
C ALA A 45 1.98 14.12 -2.99
N LEU A 46 1.10 13.23 -2.51
CA LEU A 46 -0.36 13.42 -2.54
C LEU A 46 -0.90 14.05 -1.25
N LEU A 47 -0.03 14.26 -0.25
CA LEU A 47 -0.38 14.93 0.99
C LEU A 47 -0.59 16.44 0.74
N PRO A 48 -1.49 17.11 1.48
CA PRO A 48 -1.70 18.55 1.34
C PRO A 48 -0.39 19.30 1.62
N SER A 49 -0.01 20.21 0.72
CA SER A 49 1.07 21.16 1.02
C SER A 49 0.61 22.07 2.16
N THR A 50 1.44 22.21 3.19
CA THR A 50 1.17 23.12 4.32
C THR A 50 1.07 24.59 3.91
N ALA A 51 1.44 24.92 2.66
CA ALA A 51 1.30 26.25 2.07
C ALA A 51 -0.11 26.59 1.56
N ASP A 52 -1.00 25.59 1.41
CA ASP A 52 -2.35 25.78 0.84
C ASP A 52 -3.43 26.02 1.91
N HIS A 53 -3.05 26.14 3.18
CA HIS A 53 -3.96 26.55 4.25
C HIS A 53 -4.25 28.05 4.17
N ASN A 54 -5.17 28.43 3.27
CA ASN A 54 -5.89 29.69 3.38
C ASN A 54 -7.10 29.44 4.31
N PRO A 55 -7.15 30.00 5.53
CA PRO A 55 -8.15 29.64 6.55
C PRO A 55 -9.55 30.23 6.27
N GLY A 56 -9.93 30.38 4.99
CA GLY A 56 -11.13 31.11 4.57
C GLY A 56 -11.99 30.44 3.51
N THR A 57 -11.65 29.23 3.05
CA THR A 57 -12.45 28.48 2.06
C THR A 57 -12.80 27.10 2.59
N GLU A 58 -13.50 27.05 3.72
CA GLU A 58 -14.30 25.89 4.09
C GLU A 58 -15.64 25.97 3.35
N SER A 59 -15.61 25.65 2.06
CA SER A 59 -16.82 25.23 1.35
C SER A 59 -17.00 23.75 1.68
N GLY A 60 -18.10 23.40 2.34
CA GLY A 60 -18.39 22.05 2.86
C GLY A 60 -18.70 21.00 1.79
N ASP A 61 -17.96 21.01 0.69
CA ASP A 61 -18.02 20.01 -0.37
C ASP A 61 -16.70 19.23 -0.42
N ASP A 62 -16.80 17.93 -0.68
CA ASP A 62 -15.84 16.83 -0.73
C ASP A 62 -14.58 17.03 -1.65
N ASP A 63 -14.21 18.26 -1.97
CA ASP A 63 -13.23 18.63 -3.01
C ASP A 63 -11.77 18.35 -2.60
N GLY A 64 -11.48 18.26 -1.29
CA GLY A 64 -10.14 17.98 -0.77
C GLY A 64 -9.68 16.51 -0.88
N ASP A 65 -10.61 15.59 -1.21
CA ASP A 65 -10.35 14.15 -1.27
C ASP A 65 -9.79 13.71 -2.63
N LYS A 66 -9.86 14.52 -3.69
CA LYS A 66 -9.42 14.09 -5.03
C LYS A 66 -8.02 14.59 -5.37
N VAL A 67 -7.23 13.78 -6.06
CA VAL A 67 -5.89 14.13 -6.57
C VAL A 67 -5.73 13.65 -8.00
N MET A 68 -4.85 14.31 -8.74
CA MET A 68 -4.45 13.86 -10.08
C MET A 68 -3.25 12.93 -9.97
N VAL A 69 -3.39 11.71 -10.50
CA VAL A 69 -2.32 10.72 -10.66
C VAL A 69 -2.38 10.24 -12.11
N ASP A 70 -1.27 10.31 -12.85
CA ASP A 70 -1.18 9.85 -14.25
C ASP A 70 -2.32 10.36 -15.17
N ASP A 71 -2.66 11.66 -15.05
CA ASP A 71 -3.79 12.32 -15.74
C ASP A 71 -5.19 11.80 -15.38
N VAL A 72 -5.32 11.07 -14.28
CA VAL A 72 -6.57 10.52 -13.75
C VAL A 72 -6.88 11.13 -12.39
N VAL A 73 -8.14 11.55 -12.20
CA VAL A 73 -8.65 11.96 -10.89
C VAL A 73 -8.90 10.73 -10.02
N VAL A 74 -8.21 10.62 -8.89
CA VAL A 74 -8.33 9.50 -7.94
C VAL A 74 -8.68 10.02 -6.54
N SER A 75 -9.38 9.21 -5.74
CA SER A 75 -9.70 9.55 -4.36
C SER A 75 -8.54 9.19 -3.42
N LYS A 76 -8.12 10.15 -2.59
CA LYS A 76 -7.17 9.94 -1.48
C LYS A 76 -7.73 8.93 -0.50
N ARG A 77 -9.03 8.98 -0.19
CA ARG A 77 -9.70 7.98 0.64
C ARG A 77 -9.53 6.58 0.08
N ASP A 78 -9.71 6.36 -1.21
CA ASP A 78 -9.55 5.03 -1.83
C ASP A 78 -8.09 4.54 -1.72
N ILE A 79 -7.11 5.41 -2.01
CA ILE A 79 -5.68 5.13 -1.82
C ILE A 79 -5.37 4.74 -0.37
N CYS A 80 -5.86 5.53 0.59
CA CYS A 80 -5.66 5.28 2.01
C CYS A 80 -6.30 3.95 2.45
N GLN A 81 -7.52 3.66 1.97
CA GLN A 81 -8.20 2.39 2.26
C GLN A 81 -7.44 1.20 1.71
N MET A 82 -6.91 1.28 0.48
CA MET A 82 -6.05 0.25 -0.10
C MET A 82 -4.79 0.04 0.73
N GLY A 83 -4.12 1.12 1.15
CA GLY A 83 -2.90 1.06 1.95
C GLY A 83 -3.11 0.44 3.32
N VAL A 84 -4.16 0.86 4.04
CA VAL A 84 -4.53 0.28 5.34
C VAL A 84 -4.89 -1.19 5.19
N LYS A 85 -5.68 -1.55 4.16
CA LYS A 85 -6.04 -2.95 3.92
C LYS A 85 -4.82 -3.81 3.62
N ALA A 86 -3.89 -3.32 2.81
CA ALA A 86 -2.64 -4.03 2.50
C ALA A 86 -1.79 -4.23 3.77
N PHE A 87 -1.63 -3.18 4.58
CA PHE A 87 -0.89 -3.26 5.85
C PHE A 87 -1.53 -4.27 6.82
N LEU A 88 -2.86 -4.22 6.99
CA LEU A 88 -3.57 -5.17 7.86
C LEU A 88 -3.48 -6.60 7.34
N HIS A 89 -3.46 -6.80 6.01
CA HIS A 89 -3.24 -8.11 5.41
C HIS A 89 -1.84 -8.65 5.73
N MET A 90 -0.80 -7.83 5.56
CA MET A 90 0.57 -8.18 5.94
C MET A 90 0.68 -8.59 7.42
N LEU A 91 0.00 -7.83 8.30
CA LEU A 91 0.05 -8.02 9.74
C LEU A 91 -0.75 -9.24 10.21
N PHE A 92 -2.03 -9.32 9.87
CA PHE A 92 -2.95 -10.30 10.45
C PHE A 92 -3.09 -11.59 9.63
N ILE A 93 -2.91 -11.53 8.32
CA ILE A 93 -3.11 -12.68 7.44
C ILE A 93 -1.78 -13.35 7.13
N ASP A 94 -0.80 -12.56 6.71
CA ASP A 94 0.48 -13.09 6.27
C ASP A 94 1.50 -13.24 7.43
N ASN A 95 1.30 -12.52 8.54
CA ASN A 95 2.28 -12.32 9.61
C ASN A 95 3.68 -12.00 9.05
N PHE A 96 3.74 -11.22 7.97
CA PHE A 96 4.96 -10.86 7.26
C PHE A 96 4.83 -9.40 6.81
N ILE A 97 5.45 -8.53 7.58
CA ILE A 97 5.23 -7.09 7.55
C ILE A 97 6.39 -6.41 6.84
N HIS A 98 6.07 -5.44 5.98
CA HIS A 98 7.06 -4.53 5.40
C HIS A 98 7.63 -3.61 6.49
N GLY A 99 8.91 -3.79 6.84
CA GLY A 99 9.54 -3.14 7.99
C GLY A 99 9.83 -1.64 7.81
N ASP A 100 9.79 -1.14 6.58
CA ASP A 100 10.06 0.28 6.27
C ASP A 100 9.00 0.91 5.35
N LEU A 101 7.76 0.93 5.82
CA LEU A 101 6.61 1.44 5.06
C LEU A 101 6.49 2.97 5.12
N HIS A 102 7.56 3.69 4.78
CA HIS A 102 7.54 5.15 4.70
C HIS A 102 6.98 5.65 3.35
N PRO A 103 6.52 6.92 3.24
CA PRO A 103 5.86 7.42 2.03
C PRO A 103 6.70 7.40 0.73
N GLY A 104 8.02 7.19 0.82
CA GLY A 104 8.89 7.07 -0.33
C GLY A 104 8.93 5.64 -0.91
N ASN A 105 8.56 4.64 -0.12
CA ASN A 105 8.49 3.24 -0.52
C ASN A 105 7.10 2.83 -1.02
N ILE A 106 6.20 3.79 -1.22
CA ILE A 106 4.85 3.55 -1.71
C ILE A 106 4.61 4.47 -2.90
N LEU A 107 4.42 3.89 -4.09
CA LEU A 107 3.99 4.62 -5.27
C LEU A 107 2.50 4.39 -5.51
N VAL A 108 1.85 5.40 -6.08
CA VAL A 108 0.50 5.33 -6.61
C VAL A 108 0.56 5.36 -8.13
N GLN A 109 -0.13 4.41 -8.76
CA GLN A 109 -0.35 4.33 -10.21
C GLN A 109 -1.83 4.49 -10.49
N ALA A 110 -2.18 5.15 -11.59
CA ALA A 110 -3.54 5.19 -12.09
C ALA A 110 -3.60 4.89 -13.59
N ASP A 111 -4.42 3.91 -13.97
CA ASP A 111 -4.66 3.54 -15.35
C ASP A 111 -5.91 4.23 -15.88
N LYS A 112 -5.84 4.75 -17.11
CA LYS A 112 -7.00 5.35 -17.78
C LYS A 112 -8.12 4.31 -17.93
N PRO A 113 -9.40 4.71 -17.78
CA PRO A 113 -10.54 3.81 -18.00
C PRO A 113 -10.44 3.15 -19.39
N GLY A 114 -10.53 1.82 -19.44
CA GLY A 114 -10.46 1.04 -20.68
C GLY A 114 -9.05 0.62 -21.14
N ALA A 115 -7.98 0.99 -20.42
CA ALA A 115 -6.62 0.47 -20.69
C ALA A 115 -6.45 -0.98 -20.18
N SER A 116 -7.18 -1.36 -19.13
CA SER A 116 -7.29 -2.72 -18.64
C SER A 116 -8.51 -3.40 -19.29
N SER A 117 -8.27 -4.48 -20.02
CA SER A 117 -9.29 -5.31 -20.68
C SER A 117 -10.16 -6.03 -19.65
N GLY A 118 -11.07 -5.30 -19.01
CA GLY A 118 -12.03 -5.79 -18.02
C GLY A 118 -13.13 -4.74 -17.86
N ASN A 119 -14.38 -5.18 -17.83
CA ASN A 119 -15.59 -4.38 -17.97
C ASN A 119 -15.91 -3.49 -16.74
N ASN A 120 -14.96 -2.66 -16.29
CA ASN A 120 -15.13 -1.73 -15.18
C ASN A 120 -14.81 -0.29 -15.64
N ASP A 121 -15.82 0.58 -15.65
CA ASP A 121 -15.73 2.01 -15.97
C ASP A 121 -14.94 2.85 -14.95
N ARG A 122 -14.27 2.21 -13.98
CA ARG A 122 -13.41 2.90 -13.00
C ARG A 122 -11.97 2.84 -13.46
N ALA A 123 -11.29 3.99 -13.39
CA ALA A 123 -9.84 4.02 -13.49
C ALA A 123 -9.23 3.04 -12.48
N GLY A 124 -8.29 2.21 -12.93
CA GLY A 124 -7.61 1.26 -12.06
C GLY A 124 -6.57 2.02 -11.23
N VAL A 125 -6.77 2.11 -9.92
CA VAL A 125 -5.77 2.65 -8.99
C VAL A 125 -4.99 1.48 -8.40
N ARG A 126 -3.66 1.62 -8.33
CA ARG A 126 -2.79 0.59 -7.78
C ARG A 126 -1.74 1.20 -6.85
N LEU A 127 -1.46 0.50 -5.75
CA LEU A 127 -0.31 0.78 -4.89
C LEU A 127 0.85 -0.12 -5.25
N VAL A 128 2.03 0.46 -5.35
CA VAL A 128 3.29 -0.27 -5.53
C VAL A 128 4.14 -0.08 -4.29
N PHE A 129 4.50 -1.18 -3.64
CA PHE A 129 5.41 -1.19 -2.51
C PHE A 129 6.84 -1.51 -2.98
N LEU A 130 7.77 -0.63 -2.62
CA LEU A 130 9.19 -0.71 -2.95
C LEU A 130 10.01 -0.99 -1.68
N ASP A 131 11.28 -1.36 -1.87
CA ASP A 131 12.26 -1.57 -0.80
C ASP A 131 11.78 -2.53 0.32
N CYS A 132 11.49 -3.77 -0.08
CA CYS A 132 11.22 -4.84 0.87
C CYS A 132 12.50 -5.42 1.51
N GLY A 133 13.55 -4.61 1.65
CA GLY A 133 14.81 -5.01 2.29
C GLY A 133 14.64 -5.36 3.76
N LEU A 134 13.72 -4.67 4.43
CA LEU A 134 13.33 -4.94 5.82
C LEU A 134 11.95 -5.57 5.85
N ALA A 135 11.85 -6.75 6.44
CA ALA A 135 10.59 -7.41 6.72
C ALA A 135 10.64 -8.11 8.08
N ASN A 136 9.51 -8.18 8.76
CA ASN A 136 9.40 -8.69 10.11
C ASN A 136 8.22 -9.64 10.25
N GLU A 137 8.34 -10.58 11.18
CA GLU A 137 7.28 -11.49 11.60
C GLU A 137 7.18 -11.46 13.11
N LEU A 138 5.97 -11.64 13.61
CA LEU A 138 5.77 -11.93 15.02
C LEU A 138 5.96 -13.43 15.25
N SER A 139 6.47 -13.79 16.44
CA SER A 139 6.39 -15.18 16.87
C SER A 139 4.92 -15.60 17.03
N ASP A 140 4.61 -16.89 16.93
CA ASP A 140 3.23 -17.37 17.11
C ASP A 140 2.59 -16.86 18.40
N ARG A 141 3.38 -16.84 19.49
CA ARG A 141 2.94 -16.33 20.79
C ARG A 141 2.65 -14.84 20.73
N ASP A 142 3.54 -14.04 20.12
CA ASP A 142 3.36 -12.60 20.05
C ASP A 142 2.21 -12.22 19.12
N LEU A 143 2.02 -12.97 18.03
CA LEU A 143 0.88 -12.80 17.12
C LEU A 143 -0.43 -13.09 17.83
N THR A 144 -0.52 -14.20 18.59
CA THR A 144 -1.70 -14.51 19.40
C THR A 144 -1.99 -13.40 20.41
N ASN A 145 -0.99 -13.00 21.20
CA ASN A 145 -1.16 -11.92 22.18
C ASN A 145 -1.61 -10.61 21.52
N PHE A 146 -1.05 -10.29 20.34
CA PHE A 146 -1.40 -9.10 19.60
C PHE A 146 -2.84 -9.15 19.07
N VAL A 147 -3.27 -10.28 18.50
CA VAL A 147 -4.65 -10.48 18.05
C VAL A 147 -5.64 -10.39 19.21
N ASP A 148 -5.33 -11.00 20.35
CA ASP A 148 -6.18 -10.96 21.55
C ASP A 148 -6.31 -9.53 22.08
N LEU A 149 -5.20 -8.78 22.15
CA LEU A 149 -5.22 -7.36 22.53
C LEU A 149 -6.06 -6.53 21.56
N MET A 150 -5.88 -6.72 20.25
CA MET A 150 -6.65 -5.98 19.24
C MET A 150 -8.14 -6.33 19.30
N HIS A 151 -8.47 -7.60 19.54
CA HIS A 151 -9.84 -8.06 19.75
C HIS A 151 -10.47 -7.40 20.98
N ALA A 152 -9.77 -7.40 22.11
CA ALA A 152 -10.17 -6.74 23.36
C ALA A 152 -10.48 -5.24 23.14
N ILE A 153 -9.59 -4.53 22.42
CA ILE A 153 -9.79 -3.12 22.07
C ILE A 153 -11.05 -2.92 21.23
N MET A 154 -11.28 -3.78 20.23
CA MET A 154 -12.44 -3.67 19.34
C MET A 154 -13.77 -3.91 20.06
N ILE A 155 -13.82 -4.84 21.02
CA ILE A 155 -15.04 -5.15 21.78
C ILE A 155 -15.24 -4.25 23.01
N GLY A 156 -14.21 -3.51 23.42
CA GLY A 156 -14.26 -2.63 24.59
C GLY A 156 -14.20 -3.36 25.93
N GLU A 157 -13.74 -4.61 25.93
CA GLU A 157 -13.53 -5.41 27.15
C GLU A 157 -12.04 -5.62 27.36
N SER A 158 -11.51 -5.18 28.50
CA SER A 158 -10.15 -5.54 28.93
C SER A 158 -10.16 -6.97 29.48
N THR A 159 -9.21 -7.81 29.04
CA THR A 159 -9.00 -9.13 29.64
C THR A 159 -8.58 -8.96 31.11
N GLU A 160 -9.46 -9.34 32.04
CA GLU A 160 -9.12 -9.49 33.47
C GLU A 160 -8.35 -10.78 33.75
#